data_AF-A0A139Y2N6-F1
#
_entry.id   AF-A0A139Y2N6-F1
#
_cell.length_a   1.000
_cell.length_b   1.000
_cell.length_c   1.000
_cell.angle_alpha   90.00
_cell.angle_beta   90.00
_cell.angle_gamma   90.00
#
_symmetry.space_group_name_H-M   'P 1'
#
loop_
_entity.id
_entity.type
_entity.pdbx_description
1 polymer ?
#
loop_
_entity_poly.entity_id
_entity_poly.type
_entity_poly.pdbx_seq_one_letter_code
_entity_poly.pdbx_strand_id
1 'polypeptide(L)'
;MEASGNLEAAEQLYTRGGLWRLAVEMYRQLRKWSDAVRVARAEGKEAYKEVVKHLARQLVAEKGTAAACQNDLAEDAVELALDAGDFSLSLKIAEESAKHMLETVNLRQAAESEEKGDFSSAERHFVLAGKASEAIEMYRHLKDWKSAIRVASAHAPDAVPDILVSQARALANEGGMKEAEALYVEAGRADLAVAMYLSHGMKVEAVAASREHCPQLLPELVKKTSCGGEPRNAAELIELANAYEAAGEVDAAIDICCRAKSSVVPDSFLLKKIWFTAVKLAEAKAAHRVKEVSGEVARKTLDFSGPSLEVARLFHAGGSPSEAVKVSKCHAPMHLIQLSHACTC
;
A
#
# COMPACT_ATOMS: atom_id res chain seq x y z
N MET A 1 -40.10 17.58 60.46
CA MET A 1 -38.63 17.75 60.44
C MET A 1 -38.06 17.77 59.02
N GLU A 2 -38.88 17.88 57.97
CA GLU A 2 -38.42 18.06 56.58
C GLU A 2 -38.50 19.53 56.11
N ALA A 3 -39.15 20.39 56.90
CA ALA A 3 -39.37 21.81 56.57
C ALA A 3 -38.36 22.78 57.23
N SER A 4 -37.34 22.27 57.93
CA SER A 4 -36.50 23.07 58.82
C SER A 4 -35.03 23.09 58.41
N GLY A 5 -34.75 23.56 57.18
CA GLY A 5 -33.51 24.23 56.76
C GLY A 5 -32.13 23.57 56.99
N ASN A 6 -32.04 22.41 57.63
CA ASN A 6 -30.78 21.79 58.04
C ASN A 6 -30.62 20.42 57.37
N LEU A 7 -30.34 20.48 56.07
CA LEU A 7 -30.14 19.30 55.22
C LEU A 7 -28.95 18.46 55.68
N GLU A 8 -27.90 19.10 56.20
CA GLU A 8 -26.71 18.43 56.72
C GLU A 8 -27.01 17.62 57.99
N ALA A 9 -27.83 18.15 58.91
CA ALA A 9 -28.25 17.39 60.09
C ALA A 9 -29.12 16.19 59.70
N ALA A 10 -30.01 16.35 58.71
CA ALA A 10 -30.81 15.25 58.19
C ALA A 10 -29.94 14.18 57.51
N GLU A 11 -28.96 14.59 56.69
CA GLU A 11 -27.99 13.69 56.07
C GLU A 11 -27.20 12.90 57.12
N GLN A 12 -26.68 13.56 58.16
CA GLN A 12 -25.93 12.90 59.24
C GLN A 12 -26.79 11.85 59.98
N LEU A 13 -28.07 12.12 60.19
CA LEU A 13 -28.99 11.16 60.81
C LEU A 13 -29.25 9.95 59.91
N TYR A 14 -29.48 10.19 58.62
CA TYR A 14 -29.73 9.11 57.66
C TYR A 14 -28.49 8.25 57.41
N THR A 15 -27.31 8.86 57.26
CA THR A 15 -26.04 8.15 57.06
C THR A 15 -25.65 7.35 58.30
N ARG A 16 -25.81 7.90 59.51
CA ARG A 16 -25.57 7.16 60.77
C ARG A 16 -26.53 5.99 60.97
N GLY A 17 -27.73 6.06 60.39
CA GLY A 17 -28.70 4.97 60.36
C GLY A 17 -28.48 3.95 59.24
N GLY A 18 -27.47 4.12 58.38
CA GLY A 18 -27.27 3.29 57.18
C GLY A 18 -28.35 3.48 56.10
N LEU A 19 -29.19 4.51 56.24
CA LEU A 19 -30.31 4.82 55.35
C LEU A 19 -29.90 5.87 54.32
N TRP A 20 -28.73 5.71 53.70
CA TRP A 20 -28.18 6.66 52.73
C TRP A 20 -29.11 6.91 51.54
N ARG A 21 -29.93 5.93 51.13
CA ARG A 21 -30.93 6.08 50.05
C ARG A 21 -31.95 7.17 50.36
N LEU A 22 -32.36 7.33 51.63
CA LEU A 22 -33.28 8.40 52.04
C LEU A 22 -32.61 9.77 51.98
N ALA A 23 -31.33 9.86 52.34
CA ALA A 23 -30.55 11.09 52.18
C ALA A 23 -30.42 11.47 50.69
N VAL A 24 -30.14 10.50 49.82
CA VAL A 24 -30.07 10.70 48.37
C VAL A 24 -31.42 11.13 47.80
N GLU A 25 -32.53 10.49 48.21
CA GLU A 25 -33.87 10.86 47.75
C GLU A 25 -34.26 12.28 48.20
N MET A 26 -33.92 12.66 49.44
CA MET A 26 -34.07 14.03 49.94
C MET A 26 -33.31 15.03 49.06
N TYR A 27 -32.02 14.77 48.77
CA TYR A 27 -31.23 15.64 47.89
C TYR A 27 -31.74 15.66 46.45
N ARG A 28 -32.26 14.53 45.94
CA ARG A 28 -32.90 14.42 44.62
C ARG A 28 -34.15 15.28 44.49
N GLN A 29 -35.05 15.20 45.47
CA GLN A 29 -36.28 16.02 45.48
C GLN A 29 -35.98 17.51 45.51
N LEU A 30 -34.85 17.90 46.10
CA LEU A 30 -34.36 19.28 46.17
C LEU A 30 -33.44 19.68 45.00
N ARG A 31 -33.26 18.81 43.99
CA ARG A 31 -32.37 19.01 42.82
C ARG A 31 -30.90 19.26 43.16
N LYS A 32 -30.45 18.86 44.35
CA LYS A 32 -29.06 18.98 44.81
C LYS A 32 -28.25 17.74 44.49
N TRP A 33 -27.93 17.57 43.20
CA TRP A 33 -27.29 16.35 42.70
C TRP A 33 -25.84 16.17 43.14
N SER A 34 -25.07 17.26 43.31
CA SER A 34 -23.71 17.18 43.87
C SER A 34 -23.69 16.53 45.24
N ASP A 35 -24.61 16.96 46.12
CA ASP A 35 -24.73 16.44 47.48
C ASP A 35 -25.23 15.00 47.47
N ALA A 36 -26.21 14.67 46.63
CA ALA A 36 -26.68 13.30 46.44
C ALA A 36 -25.54 12.36 45.99
N VAL A 37 -24.74 12.81 45.03
CA VAL A 37 -23.59 12.05 44.51
C VAL A 37 -22.48 11.93 45.55
N ARG A 38 -22.22 12.97 46.35
CA ARG A 38 -21.25 12.94 47.45
C ARG A 38 -21.61 11.89 48.49
N VAL A 39 -22.88 11.86 48.93
CA VAL A 39 -23.39 10.84 49.86
C VAL A 39 -23.23 9.45 49.25
N ALA A 40 -23.62 9.27 48.00
CA ALA A 40 -23.50 7.98 47.32
C ALA A 40 -22.03 7.50 47.16
N ARG A 41 -21.09 8.42 46.90
CA ARG A 41 -19.64 8.12 46.83
C ARG A 41 -19.09 7.62 48.17
N ALA A 42 -19.57 8.17 49.28
CA ALA A 42 -19.12 7.78 50.61
C ALA A 42 -19.54 6.33 50.97
N GLU A 43 -20.66 5.88 50.42
CA GLU A 43 -21.21 4.53 50.65
C GLU A 43 -20.57 3.47 49.74
N GLY A 44 -20.28 3.82 48.49
CA GLY A 44 -19.53 2.94 47.59
C GLY A 44 -19.77 3.17 46.10
N LYS A 45 -18.98 2.46 45.28
CA LYS A 45 -19.00 2.59 43.81
C LYS A 45 -20.36 2.24 43.19
N GLU A 46 -21.07 1.24 43.71
CA GLU A 46 -22.36 0.83 43.17
C GLU A 46 -23.48 1.84 43.51
N ALA A 47 -23.47 2.39 44.73
CA ALA A 47 -24.36 3.47 45.13
C ALA A 47 -24.17 4.72 44.25
N TYR A 48 -22.90 5.08 43.98
CA TYR A 48 -22.56 6.17 43.06
C TYR A 48 -23.17 5.96 41.66
N LYS A 49 -22.95 4.78 41.05
CA LYS A 49 -23.48 4.45 39.72
C LYS A 49 -25.01 4.54 39.68
N GLU A 50 -25.68 4.03 40.70
CA GLU A 50 -27.14 4.09 40.82
C GLU A 50 -27.64 5.54 40.78
N VAL A 51 -27.06 6.41 41.62
CA VAL A 51 -27.47 7.83 41.69
C VAL A 51 -27.19 8.58 40.40
N VAL A 52 -26.03 8.38 39.78
CA VAL A 52 -25.69 9.04 38.51
C VAL A 52 -26.58 8.54 37.36
N LYS A 53 -26.98 7.25 37.35
CA LYS A 53 -27.95 6.74 36.37
C LYS A 53 -29.35 7.34 36.56
N HIS A 54 -29.77 7.58 37.80
CA HIS A 54 -31.01 8.30 38.08
C HIS A 54 -30.94 9.76 37.64
N LEU A 55 -29.81 10.42 37.87
CA LEU A 55 -29.53 11.77 37.35
C LEU A 55 -29.63 11.80 35.83
N ALA A 56 -28.93 10.91 35.13
CA ALA A 56 -28.93 10.78 33.68
C ALA A 56 -30.36 10.71 33.08
N ARG A 57 -31.24 9.91 33.70
CA ARG A 57 -32.65 9.79 33.28
C ARG A 57 -33.47 11.06 33.56
N GLN A 58 -33.26 11.70 34.70
CA GLN A 58 -33.96 12.94 35.05
C GLN A 58 -33.52 14.10 34.16
N LEU A 59 -32.23 14.18 33.81
CA LEU A 59 -31.71 15.16 32.85
C LEU A 59 -32.43 15.07 31.50
N VAL A 60 -32.58 13.85 30.95
CA VAL A 60 -33.29 13.66 29.66
C VAL A 60 -34.80 13.86 29.74
N ALA A 61 -35.42 13.61 30.90
CA ALA A 61 -36.86 13.80 31.09
C ALA A 61 -37.24 15.29 31.20
N GLU A 62 -36.36 16.09 31.80
CA GLU A 62 -36.57 17.51 32.05
C GLU A 62 -36.07 18.33 30.86
N LYS A 63 -36.85 18.29 29.77
CA LYS A 63 -36.67 19.20 28.63
C LYS A 63 -36.97 20.65 29.04
N GLY A 64 -36.04 21.33 29.70
CA GLY A 64 -36.23 22.73 30.04
C GLY A 64 -35.30 23.28 31.11
N THR A 65 -34.26 23.98 30.66
CA THR A 65 -33.71 25.23 31.22
C THR A 65 -33.40 25.36 32.73
N ALA A 66 -33.35 24.31 33.54
CA ALA A 66 -32.92 24.43 34.94
C ALA A 66 -32.36 23.14 35.57
N ALA A 67 -31.27 22.57 35.02
CA ALA A 67 -30.43 21.62 35.78
C ALA A 67 -28.98 21.44 35.24
N ALA A 68 -28.49 22.32 34.37
CA ALA A 68 -27.07 22.38 33.99
C ALA A 68 -26.24 23.15 35.04
N CYS A 69 -26.37 22.75 36.30
CA CYS A 69 -25.44 23.10 37.38
C CYS A 69 -25.03 21.75 37.98
N GLN A 70 -24.29 20.92 37.26
CA GLN A 70 -22.83 21.01 37.17
C GLN A 70 -22.34 20.30 35.90
N ASN A 71 -21.55 20.98 35.08
CA ASN A 71 -20.81 20.35 33.96
C ASN A 71 -19.99 19.15 34.45
N ASP A 72 -19.52 19.19 35.70
CA ASP A 72 -18.67 18.16 36.31
C ASP A 72 -19.33 16.76 36.40
N LEU A 73 -20.67 16.66 36.42
CA LEU A 73 -21.37 15.37 36.52
C LEU A 73 -21.97 14.89 35.19
N ALA A 74 -21.99 15.75 34.17
CA ALA A 74 -22.53 15.39 32.85
C ALA A 74 -21.61 14.38 32.14
N GLU A 75 -20.30 14.53 32.27
CA GLU A 75 -19.30 13.59 31.74
C GLU A 75 -19.45 12.21 32.40
N ASP A 76 -19.50 12.17 33.73
CA ASP A 76 -19.74 10.94 34.52
C ASP A 76 -21.04 10.24 34.11
N ALA A 77 -22.10 11.00 33.84
CA ALA A 77 -23.39 10.48 33.39
C ALA A 77 -23.32 9.88 31.99
N VAL A 78 -22.58 10.51 31.07
CA VAL A 78 -22.34 9.99 29.71
C VAL A 78 -21.52 8.70 29.79
N GLU A 79 -20.42 8.67 30.53
CA GLU A 79 -19.56 7.49 30.67
C GLU A 79 -20.32 6.30 31.26
N LEU A 80 -21.12 6.50 32.31
CA LEU A 80 -21.92 5.44 32.90
C LEU A 80 -23.05 4.94 32.00
N ALA A 81 -23.63 5.82 31.17
CA ALA A 81 -24.60 5.42 30.16
C ALA A 81 -23.94 4.57 29.07
N LEU A 82 -22.74 4.94 28.63
CA LEU A 82 -21.93 4.17 27.68
C LEU A 82 -21.52 2.81 28.25
N ASP A 83 -21.05 2.76 29.50
CA ASP A 83 -20.67 1.51 30.18
C ASP A 83 -21.88 0.58 30.39
N ALA A 84 -23.09 1.13 30.48
CA ALA A 84 -24.34 0.38 30.54
C ALA A 84 -24.86 -0.05 29.15
N GLY A 85 -24.22 0.37 28.06
CA GLY A 85 -24.66 0.12 26.67
C GLY A 85 -25.90 0.92 26.24
N ASP A 86 -26.32 1.95 27.01
CA ASP A 86 -27.46 2.80 26.66
C ASP A 86 -27.00 4.01 25.83
N PHE A 87 -26.67 3.75 24.56
CA PHE A 87 -26.19 4.78 23.64
C PHE A 87 -27.22 5.89 23.42
N SER A 88 -28.50 5.54 23.42
CA SER A 88 -29.60 6.49 23.23
C SER A 88 -29.64 7.54 24.33
N LEU A 89 -29.37 7.14 25.57
CA LEU A 89 -29.27 8.02 26.72
C LEU A 89 -27.98 8.83 26.67
N SER A 90 -26.84 8.18 26.36
CA SER A 90 -25.54 8.85 26.29
C SER A 90 -25.49 9.97 25.24
N LEU A 91 -26.06 9.76 24.06
CA LEU A 91 -26.14 10.76 22.99
C LEU A 91 -26.97 11.97 23.42
N LYS A 92 -28.16 11.74 23.98
CA LYS A 92 -29.04 12.83 24.43
C LYS A 92 -28.37 13.69 25.50
N ILE A 93 -27.71 13.07 26.48
CA ILE A 93 -27.00 13.79 27.54
C ILE A 93 -25.84 14.59 26.95
N ALA A 94 -25.07 13.99 26.03
CA ALA A 94 -23.96 14.67 25.37
C ALA A 94 -24.43 15.85 24.50
N GLU A 95 -25.53 15.72 23.75
CA GLU A 95 -26.08 16.80 22.91
C GLU A 95 -26.54 18.01 23.73
N GLU A 96 -27.17 17.75 24.88
CA GLU A 96 -27.76 18.77 25.74
C GLU A 96 -26.73 19.42 26.68
N SER A 97 -25.83 18.62 27.27
CA SER A 97 -25.03 19.03 28.43
C SER A 97 -23.51 18.85 28.28
N ALA A 98 -23.04 17.99 27.37
CA ALA A 98 -21.60 17.68 27.23
C ALA A 98 -21.18 17.50 25.76
N LYS A 99 -21.28 18.59 24.97
CA LYS A 99 -21.06 18.55 23.51
C LYS A 99 -19.66 18.09 23.11
N HIS A 100 -18.65 18.36 23.94
CA HIS A 100 -17.28 17.89 23.68
C HIS A 100 -17.14 16.36 23.81
N MET A 101 -18.05 15.70 24.54
CA MET A 101 -18.09 14.23 24.65
C MET A 101 -18.81 13.55 23.48
N LEU A 102 -19.44 14.32 22.56
CA LEU A 102 -20.14 13.74 21.40
C LEU A 102 -19.22 12.93 20.50
N GLU A 103 -17.96 13.35 20.35
CA GLU A 103 -16.94 12.57 19.61
C GLU A 103 -16.75 11.19 20.28
N THR A 104 -16.51 11.16 21.59
CA THR A 104 -16.32 9.93 22.38
C THR A 104 -17.53 9.00 22.33
N VAL A 105 -18.74 9.55 22.45
CA VAL A 105 -19.99 8.78 22.38
C VAL A 105 -20.15 8.14 21.00
N ASN A 106 -19.97 8.91 19.93
CA ASN A 106 -20.06 8.39 18.57
C ASN A 106 -18.98 7.35 18.29
N LEU A 107 -17.75 7.55 18.76
CA LEU A 107 -16.69 6.56 18.62
C LEU A 107 -17.00 5.23 19.30
N ARG A 108 -17.49 5.26 20.55
CA ARG A 108 -17.91 4.02 21.22
C ARG A 108 -19.07 3.34 20.49
N GLN A 109 -20.04 4.10 20.02
CA GLN A 109 -21.18 3.55 19.28
C GLN A 109 -20.78 2.96 17.92
N ALA A 110 -19.81 3.59 17.23
CA ALA A 110 -19.22 3.08 16.00
C ALA A 110 -18.51 1.75 16.25
N ALA A 111 -17.67 1.66 17.28
CA ALA A 111 -16.96 0.43 17.65
C ALA A 111 -17.93 -0.72 17.98
N GLU A 112 -18.98 -0.46 18.76
CA GLU A 112 -19.96 -1.50 19.07
C GLU A 112 -20.76 -1.94 17.82
N SER A 113 -21.03 -1.02 16.90
CA SER A 113 -21.69 -1.34 15.64
C SER A 113 -20.78 -2.16 14.71
N GLU A 114 -19.48 -1.86 14.69
CA GLU A 114 -18.46 -2.64 13.98
C GLU A 114 -18.35 -4.07 14.55
N GLU A 115 -18.29 -4.24 15.87
CA GLU A 115 -18.25 -5.55 16.52
C GLU A 115 -19.50 -6.40 16.21
N LYS A 116 -20.66 -5.75 16.05
CA LYS A 116 -21.91 -6.40 15.63
C LYS A 116 -21.98 -6.69 14.13
N GLY A 117 -21.05 -6.16 13.34
CA GLY A 117 -21.03 -6.28 11.88
C GLY A 117 -21.98 -5.32 11.15
N ASP A 118 -22.56 -4.33 11.84
CA ASP A 118 -23.36 -3.27 11.21
C ASP A 118 -22.45 -2.11 10.76
N PHE A 119 -21.71 -2.36 9.68
CA PHE A 119 -20.75 -1.39 9.13
C PHE A 119 -21.40 -0.12 8.61
N SER A 120 -22.68 -0.17 8.21
CA SER A 120 -23.41 1.03 7.75
C SER A 120 -23.68 1.99 8.89
N SER A 121 -24.04 1.47 10.06
CA SER A 121 -24.19 2.28 11.27
C SER A 121 -22.83 2.74 11.79
N ALA A 122 -21.82 1.87 11.79
CA ALA A 122 -20.46 2.22 12.20
C ALA A 122 -19.89 3.39 11.39
N GLU A 123 -20.00 3.35 10.05
CA GLU A 123 -19.58 4.46 9.16
C GLU A 123 -20.24 5.78 9.57
N ARG A 124 -21.56 5.79 9.77
CA ARG A 124 -22.29 7.02 10.14
C ARG A 124 -21.74 7.61 11.42
N HIS A 125 -21.49 6.78 12.44
CA HIS A 125 -20.98 7.25 13.72
C HIS A 125 -19.51 7.71 13.64
N PHE A 126 -18.65 7.01 12.90
CA PHE A 126 -17.28 7.46 12.64
C PHE A 126 -17.23 8.81 11.92
N VAL A 127 -18.09 9.01 10.91
CA VAL A 127 -18.20 10.29 10.20
C VAL A 127 -18.72 11.40 11.12
N LEU A 128 -19.74 11.13 11.95
CA LEU A 128 -20.26 12.09 12.94
C LEU A 128 -19.22 12.46 14.00
N ALA A 129 -18.33 11.54 14.35
CA ALA A 129 -17.19 11.81 15.23
C ALA A 129 -16.06 12.63 14.55
N GLY A 130 -16.17 12.94 13.25
CA GLY A 130 -15.08 13.59 12.49
C GLY A 130 -13.89 12.65 12.23
N LYS A 131 -14.10 11.34 12.39
CA LYS A 131 -13.11 10.27 12.33
C LYS A 131 -13.35 9.38 11.12
N ALA A 132 -13.39 10.01 9.94
CA ALA A 132 -13.64 9.32 8.68
C ALA A 132 -12.50 8.34 8.29
N SER A 133 -11.29 8.59 8.77
CA SER A 133 -10.15 7.67 8.63
C SER A 133 -10.46 6.28 9.19
N GLU A 134 -11.11 6.21 10.34
CA GLU A 134 -11.46 4.97 11.02
C GLU A 134 -12.50 4.18 10.23
N ALA A 135 -13.48 4.85 9.62
CA ALA A 135 -14.42 4.21 8.70
C ALA A 135 -13.73 3.67 7.43
N ILE A 136 -12.76 4.40 6.89
CA ILE A 136 -11.97 3.95 5.73
C ILE A 136 -11.16 2.70 6.09
N GLU A 137 -10.51 2.70 7.25
CA GLU A 137 -9.73 1.57 7.76
C GLU A 137 -10.60 0.34 8.00
N MET A 138 -11.77 0.52 8.61
CA MET A 138 -12.77 -0.54 8.76
C MET A 138 -13.08 -1.20 7.41
N TYR A 139 -13.42 -0.42 6.37
CA TYR A 139 -13.69 -0.99 5.04
C TYR A 139 -12.46 -1.61 4.36
N ARG A 140 -11.27 -1.06 4.61
CA ARG A 140 -10.00 -1.63 4.13
C ARG A 140 -9.75 -3.01 4.71
N HIS A 141 -10.01 -3.21 6.01
CA HIS A 141 -9.91 -4.50 6.67
C HIS A 141 -10.91 -5.53 6.12
N LEU A 142 -12.10 -5.08 5.74
CA LEU A 142 -13.11 -5.92 5.07
C LEU A 142 -12.82 -6.21 3.59
N LYS A 143 -11.76 -5.61 3.02
CA LYS A 143 -11.49 -5.58 1.57
C LYS A 143 -12.64 -4.99 0.74
N ASP A 144 -13.52 -4.18 1.33
CA ASP A 144 -14.56 -3.46 0.61
C ASP A 144 -14.01 -2.11 0.11
N TRP A 145 -13.20 -2.21 -0.94
CA TRP A 145 -12.53 -1.06 -1.56
C TRP A 145 -13.52 -0.02 -2.09
N LYS A 146 -14.72 -0.45 -2.54
CA LYS A 146 -15.72 0.46 -3.10
C LYS A 146 -16.27 1.38 -2.02
N SER A 147 -16.62 0.82 -0.86
CA SER A 147 -17.08 1.62 0.29
C SER A 147 -15.96 2.49 0.85
N ALA A 148 -14.75 1.96 0.96
CA ALA A 148 -13.58 2.75 1.41
C ALA A 148 -13.34 3.98 0.52
N ILE A 149 -13.32 3.82 -0.81
CA ILE A 149 -13.13 4.92 -1.77
C ILE A 149 -14.31 5.89 -1.72
N ARG A 150 -15.55 5.42 -1.56
CA ARG A 150 -16.72 6.31 -1.42
C ARG A 150 -16.59 7.22 -0.19
N VAL A 151 -16.27 6.64 0.97
CA VAL A 151 -16.13 7.39 2.23
C VAL A 151 -14.96 8.36 2.14
N ALA A 152 -13.82 7.90 1.63
CA ALA A 152 -12.65 8.75 1.41
C ALA A 152 -12.94 9.89 0.43
N SER A 153 -13.58 9.63 -0.70
CA SER A 153 -13.90 10.68 -1.67
C SER A 153 -14.82 11.77 -1.09
N ALA A 154 -15.70 11.41 -0.15
CA ALA A 154 -16.63 12.34 0.48
C ALA A 154 -16.00 13.15 1.63
N HIS A 155 -15.12 12.54 2.43
CA HIS A 155 -14.66 13.11 3.70
C HIS A 155 -13.14 13.31 3.82
N ALA A 156 -12.34 12.57 3.04
CA ALA A 156 -10.88 12.57 3.08
C ALA A 156 -10.30 12.24 1.68
N PRO A 157 -10.45 13.13 0.68
CA PRO A 157 -10.04 12.85 -0.70
C PRO A 157 -8.53 12.57 -0.83
N ASP A 158 -7.72 13.16 0.06
CA ASP A 158 -6.28 12.93 0.13
C ASP A 158 -5.90 11.48 0.46
N ALA A 159 -6.81 10.70 1.07
CA ALA A 159 -6.58 9.29 1.40
C ALA A 159 -6.88 8.34 0.21
N VAL A 160 -7.54 8.81 -0.85
CA VAL A 160 -7.94 7.96 -1.98
C VAL A 160 -6.73 7.27 -2.66
N PRO A 161 -5.60 7.96 -2.95
CA PRO A 161 -4.42 7.32 -3.53
C PRO A 161 -3.88 6.18 -2.66
N ASP A 162 -3.87 6.35 -1.33
CA ASP A 162 -3.38 5.33 -0.39
C ASP A 162 -4.28 4.09 -0.36
N ILE A 163 -5.59 4.28 -0.51
CA ILE A 163 -6.56 3.17 -0.62
C ILE A 163 -6.35 2.41 -1.92
N LEU A 164 -6.19 3.11 -3.05
CA LEU A 164 -5.90 2.49 -4.35
C LEU A 164 -4.59 1.69 -4.33
N VAL A 165 -3.54 2.23 -3.70
CA VAL A 165 -2.26 1.53 -3.48
C VAL A 165 -2.46 0.26 -2.64
N SER A 166 -3.30 0.33 -1.60
CA SER A 166 -3.61 -0.81 -0.74
C SER A 166 -4.36 -1.90 -1.52
N GLN A 167 -5.34 -1.50 -2.35
CA GLN A 167 -6.09 -2.39 -3.22
C GLN A 167 -5.18 -3.04 -4.29
N ALA A 168 -4.31 -2.25 -4.92
CA ALA A 168 -3.34 -2.73 -5.90
C ALA A 168 -2.40 -3.77 -5.31
N ARG A 169 -1.92 -3.55 -4.07
CA ARG A 169 -1.08 -4.53 -3.36
C ARG A 169 -1.83 -5.82 -3.08
N ALA A 170 -3.09 -5.75 -2.66
CA ALA A 170 -3.91 -6.94 -2.42
C ALA A 170 -4.09 -7.76 -3.71
N LEU A 171 -4.41 -7.09 -4.83
CA LEU A 171 -4.56 -7.75 -6.14
C LEU A 171 -3.24 -8.33 -6.67
N ALA A 172 -2.12 -7.63 -6.48
CA ALA A 172 -0.80 -8.14 -6.88
C ALA A 172 -0.46 -9.44 -6.13
N ASN A 173 -0.78 -9.51 -4.83
CA ASN A 173 -0.59 -10.74 -4.03
C ASN A 173 -1.50 -11.89 -4.48
N GLU A 174 -2.68 -11.56 -5.04
CA GLU A 174 -3.63 -12.52 -5.62
C GLU A 174 -3.24 -12.92 -7.08
N GLY A 175 -2.21 -12.29 -7.65
CA GLY A 175 -1.68 -12.56 -9.00
C GLY A 175 -2.22 -11.63 -10.10
N GLY A 176 -3.10 -10.69 -9.77
CA GLY A 176 -3.70 -9.72 -10.70
C GLY A 176 -2.76 -8.56 -11.06
N MET A 177 -1.61 -8.84 -11.68
CA MET A 177 -0.57 -7.83 -11.90
C MET A 177 -1.02 -6.65 -12.76
N LYS A 178 -1.76 -6.91 -13.85
CA LYS A 178 -2.24 -5.85 -14.76
C LYS A 178 -3.30 -4.95 -14.12
N GLU A 179 -4.19 -5.54 -13.31
CA GLU A 179 -5.21 -4.78 -12.59
C GLU A 179 -4.56 -3.96 -11.47
N ALA A 180 -3.57 -4.52 -10.78
CA ALA A 180 -2.77 -3.79 -9.80
C ALA A 180 -2.01 -2.62 -10.44
N GLU A 181 -1.42 -2.81 -11.62
CA GLU A 181 -0.78 -1.74 -12.39
C GLU A 181 -1.76 -0.60 -12.68
N ALA A 182 -2.96 -0.90 -13.20
CA ALA A 182 -3.97 0.12 -13.49
C ALA A 182 -4.31 0.96 -12.25
N LEU A 183 -4.46 0.32 -11.09
CA LEU A 183 -4.73 1.01 -9.82
C LEU A 183 -3.54 1.84 -9.33
N TYR A 184 -2.30 1.36 -9.49
CA TYR A 184 -1.12 2.15 -9.15
C TYR A 184 -0.98 3.39 -10.03
N VAL A 185 -1.28 3.26 -11.32
CA VAL A 185 -1.29 4.38 -12.27
C VAL A 185 -2.39 5.37 -11.92
N GLU A 186 -3.59 4.90 -11.61
CA GLU A 186 -4.71 5.74 -11.15
C GLU A 186 -4.37 6.50 -9.86
N ALA A 187 -3.65 5.86 -8.94
CA ALA A 187 -3.14 6.50 -7.73
C ALA A 187 -1.99 7.51 -7.97
N GLY A 188 -1.52 7.67 -9.21
CA GLY A 188 -0.36 8.50 -9.53
C GLY A 188 0.97 7.92 -9.04
N ARG A 189 0.99 6.63 -8.70
CA ARG A 189 2.12 5.89 -8.09
C ARG A 189 2.64 4.78 -9.00
N ALA A 190 2.89 5.11 -10.26
CA ALA A 190 3.46 4.16 -11.23
C ALA A 190 4.88 3.70 -10.86
N ASP A 191 5.59 4.43 -9.98
CA ASP A 191 6.82 3.97 -9.32
C ASP A 191 6.62 2.65 -8.57
N LEU A 192 5.49 2.50 -7.88
CA LEU A 192 5.14 1.28 -7.15
C LEU A 192 4.75 0.14 -8.08
N ALA A 193 4.13 0.43 -9.23
CA ALA A 193 3.83 -0.59 -10.25
C ALA A 193 5.11 -1.22 -10.80
N VAL A 194 6.10 -0.39 -11.15
CA VAL A 194 7.41 -0.87 -11.62
C VAL A 194 8.12 -1.69 -10.53
N ALA A 195 8.10 -1.21 -9.28
CA ALA A 195 8.69 -1.95 -8.16
C ALA A 195 8.01 -3.31 -7.92
N MET A 196 6.69 -3.36 -8.07
CA MET A 196 5.89 -4.59 -7.97
C MET A 196 6.27 -5.59 -9.07
N TYR A 197 6.40 -5.17 -10.32
CA TYR A 197 6.83 -6.06 -11.40
C TYR A 197 8.25 -6.61 -11.16
N LEU A 198 9.16 -5.76 -10.70
CA LEU A 198 10.52 -6.18 -10.35
C LEU A 198 10.54 -7.21 -9.21
N SER A 199 9.73 -7.05 -8.16
CA SER A 199 9.69 -8.01 -7.04
C SER A 199 9.21 -9.39 -7.47
N HIS A 200 8.38 -9.46 -8.52
CA HIS A 200 7.90 -10.72 -9.10
C HIS A 200 8.82 -11.24 -10.23
N GLY A 201 9.91 -10.54 -10.55
CA GLY A 201 10.86 -10.91 -11.60
C GLY A 201 10.38 -10.64 -13.03
N MET A 202 9.27 -9.90 -13.18
CA MET A 202 8.64 -9.54 -14.45
C MET A 202 9.32 -8.29 -15.05
N LYS A 203 10.55 -8.45 -15.53
CA LYS A 203 11.38 -7.32 -15.98
C LYS A 203 10.87 -6.66 -17.26
N VAL A 204 10.30 -7.46 -18.17
CA VAL A 204 9.80 -6.97 -19.47
C VAL A 204 8.66 -5.99 -19.23
N GLU A 205 7.72 -6.39 -18.38
CA GLU A 205 6.56 -5.61 -17.96
C GLU A 205 6.99 -4.39 -17.14
N ALA A 206 7.98 -4.52 -16.25
CA ALA A 206 8.52 -3.38 -15.52
C ALA A 206 9.07 -2.28 -16.46
N VAL A 207 9.79 -2.66 -17.53
CA VAL A 207 10.32 -1.72 -18.52
C VAL A 207 9.19 -1.10 -19.35
N ALA A 208 8.21 -1.90 -19.76
CA ALA A 208 7.04 -1.42 -20.50
C ALA A 208 6.23 -0.39 -19.69
N ALA A 209 5.88 -0.73 -18.44
CA ALA A 209 5.15 0.14 -17.52
C ALA A 209 5.93 1.43 -17.21
N SER A 210 7.25 1.32 -16.99
CA SER A 210 8.10 2.49 -16.77
C SER A 210 8.13 3.39 -17.99
N ARG A 211 8.24 2.85 -19.21
CA ARG A 211 8.22 3.66 -20.42
C ARG A 211 6.90 4.42 -20.59
N GLU A 212 5.78 3.76 -20.30
CA GLU A 212 4.45 4.33 -20.52
C GLU A 212 4.07 5.38 -19.48
N HIS A 213 4.35 5.10 -18.21
CA HIS A 213 3.83 5.91 -17.10
C HIS A 213 4.89 6.74 -16.38
N CYS A 214 6.18 6.35 -16.42
CA CYS A 214 7.26 6.99 -15.66
C CYS A 214 8.63 6.88 -16.37
N PRO A 215 8.83 7.51 -17.54
CA PRO A 215 10.06 7.38 -18.32
C PRO A 215 11.31 7.88 -17.56
N GLN A 216 11.13 8.79 -16.60
CA GLN A 216 12.21 9.30 -15.74
C GLN A 216 12.88 8.23 -14.86
N LEU A 217 12.20 7.10 -14.61
CA LEU A 217 12.73 6.01 -13.79
C LEU A 217 13.50 4.96 -14.62
N LEU A 218 13.48 5.05 -15.95
CA LEU A 218 14.12 4.09 -16.84
C LEU A 218 15.62 3.90 -16.57
N PRO A 219 16.44 4.96 -16.35
CA PRO A 219 17.87 4.77 -16.11
C PRO A 219 18.16 4.00 -14.81
N GLU A 220 17.39 4.27 -13.75
CA GLU A 220 17.51 3.54 -12.49
C GLU A 220 17.04 2.08 -12.63
N LEU A 221 15.99 1.86 -13.41
CA LEU A 221 15.45 0.54 -13.72
C LEU A 221 16.49 -0.31 -14.46
N VAL A 222 17.08 0.22 -15.54
CA VAL A 222 18.15 -0.41 -16.32
C VAL A 222 19.30 -0.84 -15.41
N LYS A 223 19.71 0.02 -14.47
CA LYS A 223 20.79 -0.31 -13.53
C LYS A 223 20.42 -1.49 -12.62
N LYS A 224 19.20 -1.51 -12.07
CA LYS A 224 18.73 -2.59 -11.19
C LYS A 224 18.59 -3.92 -11.93
N THR A 225 18.01 -3.92 -13.13
CA THR A 225 17.79 -5.12 -13.95
C THR A 225 19.07 -5.69 -14.54
N SER A 226 20.06 -4.84 -14.82
CA SER A 226 21.39 -5.24 -15.31
C SER A 226 22.16 -6.03 -14.24
N CYS A 227 22.03 -5.66 -12.97
CA CYS A 227 22.62 -6.38 -11.84
C CYS A 227 21.78 -7.58 -11.37
N GLY A 228 20.46 -7.54 -11.53
CA GLY A 228 19.55 -8.51 -10.95
C GLY A 228 19.27 -9.71 -11.84
N GLY A 229 20.12 -10.75 -11.83
CA GLY A 229 19.82 -12.08 -12.38
C GLY A 229 19.80 -12.21 -13.92
N GLU A 230 20.36 -13.29 -14.44
CA GLU A 230 20.33 -13.59 -15.88
C GLU A 230 18.89 -13.93 -16.35
N PRO A 231 18.52 -13.65 -17.61
CA PRO A 231 17.26 -14.11 -18.20
C PRO A 231 17.16 -15.64 -18.10
N ARG A 232 15.96 -16.19 -17.84
CA ARG A 232 15.81 -17.63 -17.57
C ARG A 232 15.87 -18.46 -18.84
N ASN A 233 15.45 -17.88 -19.96
CA ASN A 233 15.42 -18.55 -21.26
C ASN A 233 15.70 -17.54 -22.40
N ALA A 234 15.86 -18.08 -23.61
CA ALA A 234 16.11 -17.27 -24.81
C ALA A 234 14.96 -16.31 -25.14
N ALA A 235 13.70 -16.68 -24.88
CA ALA A 235 12.53 -15.87 -25.19
C ALA A 235 12.48 -14.60 -24.31
N GLU A 236 12.62 -14.75 -22.99
CA GLU A 236 12.70 -13.65 -22.03
C GLU A 236 13.86 -12.70 -22.34
N LEU A 237 15.01 -13.23 -22.77
CA LEU A 237 16.16 -12.42 -23.16
C LEU A 237 15.82 -11.53 -24.36
N ILE A 238 15.19 -12.11 -25.39
CA ILE A 238 14.82 -11.39 -26.61
C ILE A 238 13.72 -10.36 -26.31
N GLU A 239 12.68 -10.74 -25.57
CA GLU A 239 11.60 -9.83 -25.18
C GLU A 239 12.11 -8.66 -24.34
N LEU A 240 13.03 -8.93 -23.42
CA LEU A 240 13.65 -7.89 -22.60
C LEU A 240 14.52 -6.95 -23.44
N ALA A 241 15.32 -7.48 -24.37
CA ALA A 241 16.11 -6.65 -25.29
C ALA A 241 15.21 -5.76 -26.17
N ASN A 242 14.11 -6.32 -26.69
CA ASN A 242 13.12 -5.57 -27.45
C ASN A 242 12.42 -4.50 -26.60
N ALA A 243 12.16 -4.78 -25.33
CA ALA A 243 11.56 -3.82 -24.40
C ALA A 243 12.49 -2.63 -24.14
N TYR A 244 13.79 -2.86 -23.94
CA TYR A 244 14.78 -1.77 -23.81
C TYR A 244 14.93 -0.97 -25.08
N GLU A 245 14.98 -1.63 -26.24
CA GLU A 245 15.02 -0.94 -27.53
C GLU A 245 13.80 -0.04 -27.70
N ALA A 246 12.61 -0.55 -27.36
CA ALA A 246 11.37 0.19 -27.46
C ALA A 246 11.21 1.28 -26.39
N ALA A 247 12.00 1.23 -25.31
CA ALA A 247 12.12 2.29 -24.30
C ALA A 247 13.16 3.36 -24.68
N GLY A 248 13.93 3.15 -25.76
CA GLY A 248 15.01 4.06 -26.19
C GLY A 248 16.36 3.77 -25.53
N GLU A 249 16.42 2.78 -24.64
CA GLU A 249 17.64 2.36 -23.93
C GLU A 249 18.43 1.35 -24.78
N VAL A 250 18.99 1.83 -25.89
CA VAL A 250 19.70 1.01 -26.87
C VAL A 250 20.92 0.33 -26.27
N ASP A 251 21.64 1.01 -25.38
CA ASP A 251 22.85 0.47 -24.75
C ASP A 251 22.53 -0.73 -23.86
N ALA A 252 21.45 -0.66 -23.09
CA ALA A 252 20.98 -1.76 -22.26
C ALA A 252 20.52 -2.97 -23.11
N ALA A 253 19.85 -2.71 -24.23
CA ALA A 253 19.42 -3.75 -25.17
C ALA A 253 20.65 -4.49 -25.78
N ILE A 254 21.69 -3.74 -26.15
CA ILE A 254 22.96 -4.31 -26.65
C ILE A 254 23.63 -5.15 -25.57
N ASP A 255 23.75 -4.62 -24.35
CA ASP A 255 24.42 -5.30 -23.24
C ASP A 255 23.75 -6.65 -22.90
N ILE A 256 22.43 -6.72 -22.94
CA ILE A 256 21.68 -7.96 -22.71
C ILE A 256 21.94 -8.98 -23.82
N CYS A 257 21.92 -8.54 -25.08
CA CYS A 257 22.24 -9.42 -26.20
C CYS A 257 23.68 -9.93 -26.12
N CYS A 258 24.65 -9.06 -25.80
CA CYS A 258 26.05 -9.43 -25.65
C CYS A 258 26.27 -10.41 -24.49
N ARG A 259 25.52 -10.27 -23.38
CA ARG A 259 25.58 -11.18 -22.24
C ARG A 259 24.96 -12.57 -22.49
N ALA A 260 24.28 -12.79 -23.62
CA ALA A 260 23.71 -14.09 -23.95
C ALA A 260 24.80 -15.19 -23.96
N LYS A 261 24.50 -16.31 -23.29
CA LYS A 261 25.37 -17.49 -23.17
C LYS A 261 24.65 -18.74 -23.65
N SER A 262 25.43 -19.76 -23.99
CA SER A 262 24.91 -21.09 -24.37
C SER A 262 24.08 -21.78 -23.29
N SER A 263 24.18 -21.36 -22.02
CA SER A 263 23.35 -21.85 -20.92
C SER A 263 21.90 -21.38 -21.00
N VAL A 264 21.68 -20.14 -21.44
CA VAL A 264 20.35 -19.51 -21.57
C VAL A 264 19.75 -19.77 -22.96
N VAL A 265 20.62 -19.87 -23.97
CA VAL A 265 20.25 -20.12 -25.36
C VAL A 265 20.99 -21.38 -25.84
N PRO A 266 20.39 -22.58 -25.69
CA PRO A 266 21.02 -23.83 -26.12
C PRO A 266 21.21 -23.93 -27.63
N ASP A 267 20.35 -23.25 -28.40
CA ASP A 267 20.46 -23.22 -29.86
C ASP A 267 21.62 -22.33 -30.31
N SER A 268 22.65 -22.98 -30.86
CA SER A 268 23.85 -22.38 -31.43
C SER A 268 23.54 -21.33 -32.52
N PHE A 269 22.52 -21.58 -33.35
CA PHE A 269 22.14 -20.65 -34.42
C PHE A 269 21.46 -19.40 -33.86
N LEU A 270 20.54 -19.58 -32.92
CA LEU A 270 19.84 -18.47 -32.25
C LEU A 270 20.80 -17.62 -31.42
N LEU A 271 21.76 -18.22 -30.71
CA LEU A 271 22.76 -17.49 -29.93
C LEU A 271 23.61 -16.58 -30.82
N LYS A 272 24.09 -17.08 -31.96
CA LYS A 272 24.80 -16.26 -32.95
C LYS A 272 23.91 -15.13 -33.45
N LYS A 273 22.66 -15.44 -33.80
CA LYS A 273 21.69 -14.45 -34.28
C LYS A 273 21.51 -13.31 -33.26
N ILE A 274 21.40 -13.62 -31.96
CA ILE A 274 21.29 -12.64 -30.88
C ILE A 274 22.52 -11.73 -30.80
N TRP A 275 23.72 -12.29 -30.91
CA TRP A 275 24.94 -11.47 -30.93
C TRP A 275 25.04 -10.60 -32.18
N PHE A 276 24.68 -11.12 -33.35
CA PHE A 276 24.65 -10.32 -34.59
C PHE A 276 23.58 -9.22 -34.55
N THR A 277 22.44 -9.46 -33.90
CA THR A 277 21.44 -8.39 -33.69
C THR A 277 21.99 -7.28 -32.81
N ALA A 278 22.82 -7.58 -31.81
CA ALA A 278 23.48 -6.57 -30.98
C ALA A 278 24.39 -5.65 -31.83
N VAL A 279 25.16 -6.23 -32.75
CA VAL A 279 26.04 -5.47 -33.67
C VAL A 279 25.21 -4.60 -34.62
N LYS A 280 24.15 -5.15 -35.20
CA LYS A 280 23.24 -4.39 -36.08
C LYS A 280 22.55 -3.24 -35.35
N LEU A 281 22.14 -3.47 -34.10
CA LEU A 281 21.57 -2.45 -33.22
C LEU A 281 22.59 -1.33 -32.95
N ALA A 282 23.84 -1.69 -32.66
CA ALA A 282 24.91 -0.73 -32.47
C ALA A 282 25.19 0.09 -33.74
N GLU A 283 25.25 -0.55 -34.91
CA GLU A 283 25.45 0.13 -36.20
C GLU A 283 24.33 1.12 -36.53
N ALA A 284 23.08 0.75 -36.24
CA ALA A 284 21.92 1.56 -36.56
C ALA A 284 21.69 2.72 -35.58
N LYS A 285 21.90 2.49 -34.27
CA LYS A 285 21.44 3.41 -33.21
C LYS A 285 22.51 3.81 -32.20
N ALA A 286 23.66 3.14 -32.15
CA ALA A 286 24.74 3.44 -31.18
C ALA A 286 26.15 3.41 -31.82
N ALA A 287 26.38 4.31 -32.78
CA ALA A 287 27.63 4.40 -33.55
C ALA A 287 28.92 4.45 -32.68
N HIS A 288 28.82 5.00 -31.47
CA HIS A 288 29.94 5.11 -30.54
C HIS A 288 30.41 3.76 -29.97
N ARG A 289 29.53 2.75 -29.90
CA ARG A 289 29.85 1.42 -29.35
C ARG A 289 30.14 0.35 -30.39
N VAL A 290 29.94 0.64 -31.68
CA VAL A 290 30.11 -0.34 -32.77
C VAL A 290 31.45 -1.06 -32.67
N LYS A 291 32.55 -0.33 -32.47
CA LYS A 291 33.90 -0.93 -32.39
C LYS A 291 34.04 -1.90 -31.21
N GLU A 292 33.54 -1.52 -30.05
CA GLU A 292 33.58 -2.34 -28.83
C GLU A 292 32.74 -3.61 -29.00
N VAL A 293 31.47 -3.43 -29.39
CA VAL A 293 30.47 -4.50 -29.52
C VAL A 293 30.87 -5.49 -30.61
N SER A 294 31.31 -5.01 -31.78
CA SER A 294 31.80 -5.87 -32.85
C SER A 294 33.04 -6.67 -32.43
N GLY A 295 33.95 -6.08 -31.65
CA GLY A 295 35.12 -6.76 -31.12
C GLY A 295 34.79 -7.85 -30.10
N GLU A 296 33.87 -7.58 -29.18
CA GLU A 296 33.41 -8.54 -28.18
C GLU A 296 32.66 -9.72 -28.83
N VAL A 297 31.70 -9.42 -29.72
CA VAL A 297 30.92 -10.43 -30.43
C VAL A 297 31.82 -11.28 -31.35
N ALA A 298 32.83 -10.69 -31.98
CA ALA A 298 33.81 -11.43 -32.78
C ALA A 298 34.54 -12.49 -31.93
N ARG A 299 35.04 -12.12 -30.75
CA ARG A 299 35.72 -13.05 -29.84
C ARG A 299 34.79 -14.17 -29.38
N LYS A 300 33.58 -13.83 -28.92
CA LYS A 300 32.58 -14.82 -28.46
C LYS A 300 32.19 -15.80 -29.56
N THR A 301 32.01 -15.31 -30.79
CA THR A 301 31.62 -16.15 -31.93
C THR A 301 32.80 -17.02 -32.41
N LEU A 302 34.03 -16.51 -32.33
CA LEU A 302 35.25 -17.26 -32.61
C LEU A 302 35.44 -18.41 -31.63
N ASP A 303 35.32 -18.14 -30.33
CA ASP A 303 35.50 -19.14 -29.27
C ASP A 303 34.44 -20.24 -29.34
N PHE A 304 33.20 -19.88 -29.70
CA PHE A 304 32.09 -20.82 -29.72
C PHE A 304 31.99 -21.64 -31.02
N SER A 305 32.32 -21.04 -32.17
CA SER A 305 32.07 -21.67 -33.48
C SER A 305 33.26 -21.73 -34.42
N GLY A 306 34.42 -21.26 -33.99
CA GLY A 306 35.65 -21.25 -34.77
C GLY A 306 35.71 -20.12 -35.81
N PRO A 307 36.80 -20.08 -36.59
CA PRO A 307 37.06 -19.02 -37.56
C PRO A 307 36.09 -19.09 -38.74
N SER A 308 35.38 -17.98 -38.98
CA SER A 308 34.46 -17.82 -40.12
C SER A 308 34.65 -16.46 -40.79
N LEU A 309 34.16 -16.33 -42.02
CA LEU A 309 34.16 -15.06 -42.74
C LEU A 309 33.37 -13.98 -42.00
N GLU A 310 32.30 -14.35 -41.31
CA GLU A 310 31.47 -13.45 -40.52
C GLU A 310 32.24 -12.89 -39.32
N VAL A 311 33.01 -13.74 -38.62
CA VAL A 311 33.90 -13.34 -37.52
C VAL A 311 35.00 -12.39 -38.01
N ALA A 312 35.57 -12.65 -39.19
CA ALA A 312 36.57 -11.75 -39.78
C ALA A 312 35.98 -10.35 -40.10
N ARG A 313 34.74 -10.28 -40.58
CA ARG A 313 34.04 -9.00 -40.80
C ARG A 313 33.79 -8.25 -39.50
N LEU A 314 33.40 -8.96 -38.44
CA LEU A 314 33.22 -8.37 -37.11
C LEU A 314 34.54 -7.82 -36.53
N PHE A 315 35.65 -8.53 -36.66
CA PHE A 315 36.97 -8.00 -36.24
C PHE A 315 37.40 -6.78 -37.05
N HIS A 316 37.06 -6.71 -38.33
CA HIS A 316 37.31 -5.54 -39.16
C HIS A 316 36.49 -4.33 -38.67
N ALA A 317 35.19 -4.52 -38.42
CA ALA A 317 34.31 -3.49 -37.84
C ALA A 317 34.74 -3.06 -36.43
N GLY A 318 35.28 -4.00 -35.64
CA GLY A 318 35.86 -3.78 -34.32
C GLY A 318 37.21 -3.03 -34.31
N GLY A 319 37.74 -2.62 -35.47
CA GLY A 319 39.01 -1.91 -35.58
C GLY A 319 40.25 -2.78 -35.38
N SER A 320 40.12 -4.11 -35.50
CA SER A 320 41.23 -5.08 -35.39
C SER A 320 41.48 -5.79 -36.73
N PRO A 321 41.99 -5.08 -37.76
CA PRO A 321 42.18 -5.66 -39.10
C PRO A 321 43.23 -6.78 -39.14
N SER A 322 44.21 -6.76 -38.22
CA SER A 322 45.22 -7.81 -38.11
C SER A 322 44.63 -9.16 -37.69
N GLU A 323 43.70 -9.17 -36.74
CA GLU A 323 42.97 -10.37 -36.31
C GLU A 323 41.98 -10.83 -37.39
N ALA A 324 41.33 -9.90 -38.09
CA ALA A 324 40.47 -10.23 -39.23
C ALA A 324 41.21 -11.00 -40.33
N VAL A 325 42.45 -10.61 -40.64
CA VAL A 325 43.31 -11.29 -41.61
C VAL A 325 43.77 -12.66 -41.12
N LYS A 326 44.04 -12.82 -39.82
CA LYS A 326 44.38 -14.14 -39.25
C LYS A 326 43.21 -15.11 -39.34
N VAL A 327 42.02 -14.67 -38.92
CA VAL A 327 40.79 -15.48 -38.96
C VAL A 327 40.42 -15.86 -40.39
N SER A 328 40.54 -14.94 -41.36
CA SER A 328 40.26 -15.24 -42.77
C SER A 328 41.27 -16.23 -43.37
N LYS A 329 42.55 -16.13 -43.01
CA LYS A 329 43.59 -17.09 -43.41
C LYS A 329 43.44 -18.46 -42.75
N CYS A 330 42.84 -18.55 -41.57
CA CYS A 330 42.53 -19.83 -40.91
C CYS A 330 41.27 -20.50 -41.47
N HIS A 331 40.37 -19.73 -42.10
CA HIS A 331 39.20 -20.26 -42.80
C HIS A 331 39.53 -20.74 -44.23
N ALA A 332 40.37 -19.99 -44.95
CA ALA A 332 40.85 -20.33 -46.29
C ALA A 332 41.55 -21.71 -46.49
N PRO A 333 42.23 -22.34 -45.51
CA PRO A 333 42.92 -23.61 -45.74
C PRO A 333 41.94 -24.77 -45.94
N MET A 334 40.70 -24.67 -45.42
CA MET A 334 39.71 -25.75 -45.55
C MET A 334 39.15 -25.88 -46.98
N HIS A 335 39.01 -24.76 -47.71
CA HIS A 335 38.59 -24.79 -49.12
C HIS A 335 39.73 -25.12 -50.09
N LEU A 336 40.97 -24.80 -49.73
CA LEU A 336 42.14 -25.08 -50.59
C LEU A 336 42.63 -26.54 -50.50
N ILE A 337 42.32 -27.28 -49.43
CA ILE A 337 42.66 -28.72 -49.34
C ILE A 337 41.70 -29.58 -50.19
N GLN A 338 40.44 -29.19 -50.39
CA GLN A 338 39.55 -29.92 -51.30
C GLN A 338 39.84 -29.68 -52.79
N LEU A 339 40.46 -28.54 -53.14
CA LEU A 339 40.86 -28.27 -54.53
C LEU A 339 42.24 -28.86 -54.89
N SER A 340 43.08 -29.23 -53.91
CA SER A 340 44.37 -29.86 -54.20
C SER A 340 44.32 -31.38 -54.37
N HIS A 341 43.21 -32.05 -54.02
CA HIS A 341 43.01 -33.49 -54.28
C HIS A 341 42.23 -33.80 -55.57
N ALA A 342 41.73 -32.79 -56.28
CA ALA A 342 40.99 -32.96 -57.55
C ALA A 342 41.84 -32.69 -58.81
N CYS A 343 43.16 -32.49 -58.69
CA CYS A 343 44.07 -32.24 -59.81
C CYS A 343 45.21 -33.26 -59.97
N THR A 344 45.19 -34.37 -59.23
CA THR A 344 46.10 -35.50 -59.45
C THR A 344 45.35 -36.81 -59.22
N CYS A 345 44.71 -37.30 -60.28
CA CYS A 345 44.63 -38.70 -60.73
C CYS A 345 43.65 -38.78 -61.90
#